data_AF-A0A955IMF5-F1
#
_entry.id   AF-A0A955IMF5-F1
#
_cell.length_a   1.000
_cell.length_b   1.000
_cell.length_c   1.000
_cell.angle_alpha   90.00
_cell.angle_beta   90.00
_cell.angle_gamma   90.00
#
_symmetry.space_group_name_H-M   'P 1'
#
loop_
_entity.id
_entity.type
_entity.pdbx_description
1 polymer ?
#
loop_
_entity_poly.entity_id
_entity_poly.type
_entity_poly.pdbx_seq_one_letter_code
_entity_poly.pdbx_strand_id
1 'polypeptide(L)'
;MSKQQRTPESAVLGGGLATTIPADVDGASWAALEPLYAELLGREVATRPDLEAWLLDRGELDASASEARANIYIRMTCHTDDGNAVGAWTKYLDEVAPRLKSTSFQMDRRQCELFERVGLGSDPAQMPNERYALLEKRTRREIELFREENVPIETELAKLDQKYDAIIGAMMVNFDGAERTIPQL
;
A
#
# COMPACT_ATOMS: atom_id res chain seq x y z
N MET A 1 37.88 27.87 5.83
CA MET A 1 36.95 28.54 6.79
C MET A 1 35.83 29.11 5.94
N SER A 2 34.57 28.69 5.99
CA SER A 2 33.76 28.30 7.14
C SER A 2 32.72 27.24 6.69
N LYS A 3 32.60 26.15 7.45
CA LYS A 3 31.55 25.14 7.28
C LYS A 3 30.30 25.66 7.99
N GLN A 4 29.21 25.86 7.26
CA GLN A 4 27.90 26.15 7.85
C GLN A 4 27.30 24.82 8.32
N GLN A 5 27.46 24.54 9.61
CA GLN A 5 26.78 23.45 10.30
C GLN A 5 25.28 23.72 10.28
N ARG A 6 24.49 22.81 9.68
CA ARG A 6 23.06 22.71 9.97
C ARG A 6 22.92 22.03 11.34
N THR A 7 22.38 22.75 12.31
CA THR A 7 21.88 22.19 13.56
C THR A 7 20.71 21.24 13.26
N PRO A 8 20.66 20.05 13.87
CA PRO A 8 19.47 19.21 13.83
C PRO A 8 18.60 19.58 15.04
N GLU A 9 17.66 20.50 14.86
CA GLU A 9 16.47 20.52 15.73
C GLU A 9 15.50 19.46 15.20
N SER A 10 15.76 18.21 15.56
CA SER A 10 14.78 17.15 15.47
C SER A 10 13.70 17.44 16.51
N ALA A 11 12.56 17.95 16.06
CA ALA A 11 11.33 17.87 16.83
C ALA A 11 11.09 16.38 17.12
N VAL A 12 11.34 15.97 18.35
CA VAL A 12 11.05 14.64 18.86
C VAL A 12 9.53 14.51 18.87
N LEU A 13 8.98 13.95 17.79
CA LEU A 13 7.60 13.48 17.79
C LEU A 13 7.55 12.21 18.65
N GLY A 14 6.63 12.27 19.62
CA GLY A 14 6.30 11.30 20.66
C GLY A 14 6.71 9.85 20.44
N GLY A 15 7.34 9.29 21.47
CA GLY A 15 7.66 7.86 21.55
C GLY A 15 6.42 6.97 21.45
N GLY A 16 6.57 5.92 20.66
CA GLY A 16 5.60 4.84 20.49
C GLY A 16 6.02 3.85 19.41
N LEU A 17 7.29 3.40 19.41
CA LEU A 17 7.75 2.31 18.53
C LEU A 17 7.81 1.01 19.34
N ALA A 18 6.69 0.30 19.42
CA ALA A 18 6.69 -1.06 19.97
C ALA A 18 6.91 -2.13 18.90
N THR A 19 6.62 -1.84 17.62
CA THR A 19 6.89 -2.75 16.51
C THR A 19 7.36 -1.95 15.29
N THR A 20 8.64 -1.61 15.24
CA THR A 20 9.26 -1.18 13.97
C THR A 20 9.14 -2.33 12.98
N ILE A 21 8.57 -2.05 11.81
CA ILE A 21 8.60 -2.99 10.69
C ILE A 21 10.05 -3.34 10.40
N PRO A 22 10.40 -4.63 10.27
CA PRO A 22 11.76 -5.01 9.92
C PRO A 22 12.19 -4.27 8.65
N ALA A 23 13.35 -3.61 8.70
CA ALA A 23 13.85 -2.81 7.58
C ALA A 23 14.08 -3.65 6.30
N ASP A 24 14.15 -4.97 6.45
CA ASP A 24 14.34 -5.98 5.42
C ASP A 24 13.06 -6.78 5.10
N VAL A 25 11.88 -6.33 5.56
CA VAL A 25 10.63 -7.01 5.21
C VAL A 25 10.42 -7.02 3.70
N ASP A 26 10.14 -8.20 3.16
CA ASP A 26 9.74 -8.32 1.76
C ASP A 26 8.25 -7.97 1.62
N GLY A 27 7.97 -6.70 1.30
CA GLY A 27 6.61 -6.21 1.05
C GLY A 27 5.91 -6.83 -0.16
N ALA A 28 6.58 -7.68 -0.93
CA ALA A 28 6.00 -8.46 -2.02
C ALA A 28 5.80 -9.94 -1.64
N SER A 29 5.97 -10.30 -0.37
CA SER A 29 5.72 -11.64 0.14
C SER A 29 4.56 -11.63 1.12
N TRP A 30 3.48 -12.32 0.78
CA TRP A 30 2.35 -12.46 1.71
C TRP A 30 2.78 -13.12 3.02
N ALA A 31 3.68 -14.11 2.96
CA ALA A 31 4.17 -14.79 4.15
C ALA A 31 4.96 -13.87 5.09
N ALA A 32 5.56 -12.80 4.57
CA ALA A 32 6.23 -11.77 5.37
C ALA A 32 5.23 -10.73 5.94
N LEU A 33 4.22 -10.36 5.15
CA LEU A 33 3.22 -9.36 5.53
C LEU A 33 2.16 -9.89 6.50
N GLU A 34 1.68 -11.11 6.29
CA GLU A 34 0.59 -11.73 7.05
C GLU A 34 0.78 -11.65 8.58
N PRO A 35 1.92 -12.05 9.17
CA PRO A 35 2.09 -11.97 10.62
C PRO A 35 2.07 -10.54 11.14
N LEU A 36 2.55 -9.56 10.36
CA LEU A 36 2.57 -8.14 10.75
C LEU A 36 1.16 -7.55 10.74
N TYR A 37 0.38 -7.83 9.69
CA TYR A 37 -1.03 -7.44 9.63
C TYR A 37 -1.85 -8.12 10.73
N ALA A 38 -1.62 -9.41 10.99
CA ALA A 38 -2.29 -10.15 12.05
C ALA A 38 -2.00 -9.58 13.44
N GLU A 39 -0.74 -9.19 13.71
CA GLU A 39 -0.37 -8.54 14.97
C GLU A 39 -1.11 -7.20 15.14
N LEU A 40 -1.09 -6.33 14.14
CA LEU A 40 -1.80 -5.05 14.21
C LEU A 40 -3.32 -5.21 14.34
N LEU A 41 -3.93 -6.18 13.66
CA LEU A 41 -5.36 -6.49 13.80
C LEU A 41 -5.70 -6.95 15.23
N GLY A 42 -4.83 -7.75 15.83
CA GLY A 42 -4.99 -8.28 17.19
C GLY A 42 -4.59 -7.32 18.31
N ARG A 43 -3.86 -6.24 17.99
CA ARG A 43 -3.31 -5.33 18.98
C ARG A 43 -4.39 -4.62 19.81
N GLU A 44 -4.18 -4.61 21.12
CA GLU A 44 -5.03 -3.85 22.05
C GLU A 44 -4.73 -2.35 21.92
N VAL A 45 -5.79 -1.55 21.85
CA VAL A 45 -5.73 -0.10 21.68
C VAL A 45 -6.75 0.53 22.62
N ALA A 46 -6.31 0.95 23.80
CA ALA A 46 -7.20 1.41 24.87
C ALA A 46 -7.34 2.93 24.90
N THR A 47 -6.29 3.66 24.49
CA THR A 47 -6.21 5.11 24.62
C THR A 47 -5.95 5.79 23.28
N ARG A 48 -6.18 7.11 23.24
CA ARG A 48 -5.88 7.93 22.06
C ARG A 48 -4.40 7.82 21.63
N PRO A 49 -3.41 7.95 22.54
CA PRO A 49 -2.02 7.71 22.18
C PRO A 49 -1.77 6.34 21.56
N ASP A 50 -2.40 5.28 22.08
CA ASP A 50 -2.27 3.93 21.50
C ASP A 50 -2.82 3.88 20.07
N LEU A 51 -3.94 4.58 19.82
CA LEU A 51 -4.54 4.64 18.49
C LEU A 51 -3.67 5.45 17.52
N GLU A 52 -3.08 6.57 17.97
CA GLU A 52 -2.15 7.34 17.14
C GLU A 52 -0.90 6.51 16.79
N ALA A 53 -0.37 5.72 17.74
CA ALA A 53 0.73 4.79 17.48
C ALA A 53 0.31 3.67 16.51
N TRP A 54 -0.87 3.07 16.71
CA TRP A 54 -1.41 2.05 15.82
C TRP A 54 -1.60 2.55 14.39
N LEU A 55 -2.08 3.79 14.21
CA LEU A 55 -2.23 4.42 12.89
C LEU A 55 -0.89 4.65 12.19
N LEU A 56 0.15 5.00 12.95
CA LEU A 56 1.50 5.16 12.42
C LEU A 56 2.09 3.82 11.98
N ASP A 57 2.00 2.79 12.83
CA ASP A 57 2.53 1.46 12.51
C ASP A 57 1.79 0.83 11.33
N ARG A 58 0.46 0.98 11.26
CA ARG A 58 -0.33 0.61 10.07
C ARG A 58 0.17 1.37 8.84
N GLY A 59 0.36 2.68 8.95
CA GLY A 59 0.82 3.52 7.85
C GLY A 59 2.17 3.09 7.28
N GLU A 60 3.12 2.73 8.16
CA GLU A 60 4.43 2.20 7.77
C GLU A 60 4.27 0.86 7.03
N LEU A 61 3.37 -0.01 7.48
CA LEU A 61 3.18 -1.35 6.88
C LEU A 61 2.54 -1.25 5.50
N ASP A 62 1.49 -0.43 5.40
CA ASP A 62 0.82 -0.13 4.14
C ASP A 62 1.80 0.56 3.15
N ALA A 63 2.70 1.42 3.64
CA ALA A 63 3.73 2.06 2.83
C ALA A 63 4.75 1.05 2.28
N SER A 64 5.27 0.15 3.13
CA SER A 64 6.21 -0.89 2.72
C SER A 64 5.61 -1.84 1.67
N ALA A 65 4.38 -2.31 1.87
CA ALA A 65 3.69 -3.15 0.90
C ALA A 65 3.43 -2.39 -0.43
N SER A 66 3.05 -1.12 -0.35
CA SER A 66 2.84 -0.29 -1.54
C SER A 66 4.13 0.00 -2.31
N GLU A 67 5.24 0.23 -1.62
CA GLU A 67 6.55 0.43 -2.24
C GLU A 67 7.01 -0.83 -2.97
N ALA A 68 6.91 -2.00 -2.34
CA ALA A 68 7.26 -3.27 -2.96
C ALA A 68 6.43 -3.54 -4.22
N ARG A 69 5.11 -3.31 -4.16
CA ARG A 69 4.22 -3.39 -5.33
C ARG A 69 4.66 -2.42 -6.44
N ALA A 70 4.96 -1.17 -6.10
CA ALA A 70 5.40 -0.16 -7.06
C ALA A 70 6.70 -0.57 -7.76
N ASN A 71 7.67 -1.09 -7.00
CA ASN A 71 8.95 -1.55 -7.54
C ASN A 71 8.78 -2.71 -8.54
N ILE A 72 7.95 -3.70 -8.21
CA ILE A 72 7.65 -4.82 -9.13
C ILE A 72 6.94 -4.32 -10.39
N TYR A 73 5.95 -3.44 -10.23
CA TYR A 73 5.19 -2.88 -11.35
C TYR A 73 6.07 -2.05 -12.30
N ILE A 74 6.93 -1.18 -11.75
CA ILE A 74 7.88 -0.38 -12.53
C ILE A 74 8.84 -1.29 -13.29
N ARG A 75 9.41 -2.30 -12.61
CA ARG A 75 10.32 -3.24 -13.25
C ARG A 75 9.67 -4.00 -14.40
N MET A 76 8.42 -4.44 -14.21
CA MET A 76 7.66 -5.16 -15.25
C MET A 76 7.34 -4.26 -16.43
N THR A 77 6.88 -3.03 -16.20
CA THR A 77 6.49 -2.10 -17.28
C THR A 77 7.69 -1.53 -18.06
N CYS A 78 8.87 -1.40 -17.42
CA CYS A 78 10.10 -1.03 -18.12
C CYS A 78 10.73 -2.19 -18.91
N HIS A 79 10.46 -3.44 -18.53
CA HIS A 79 11.09 -4.64 -19.09
C HIS A 79 10.04 -5.72 -19.36
N THR A 80 9.10 -5.43 -20.26
CA THR A 80 7.98 -6.33 -20.62
C THR A 80 8.42 -7.60 -21.35
N ASP A 81 9.68 -7.66 -21.79
CA ASP A 81 10.36 -8.81 -22.37
C ASP A 81 11.17 -9.64 -21.34
N ASP A 82 11.40 -9.13 -20.12
CA ASP A 82 12.06 -9.88 -19.03
C ASP A 82 11.05 -10.82 -18.34
N GLY A 83 11.14 -12.11 -18.67
CA GLY A 83 10.28 -13.15 -18.08
C GLY A 83 10.34 -13.23 -16.55
N ASN A 84 11.45 -12.82 -15.91
CA ASN A 84 11.52 -12.76 -14.44
C ASN A 84 10.72 -11.59 -13.88
N ALA A 85 10.80 -10.42 -14.51
CA ALA A 85 10.03 -9.24 -14.11
C ALA A 85 8.53 -9.46 -14.30
N VAL A 86 8.14 -10.04 -15.45
CA VAL A 86 6.77 -10.46 -15.75
C VAL A 86 6.29 -11.49 -14.73
N GLY A 87 7.08 -12.53 -14.46
CA GLY A 87 6.73 -13.57 -13.50
C GLY A 87 6.58 -13.07 -12.07
N ALA A 88 7.42 -12.11 -11.64
CA ALA A 88 7.30 -11.48 -10.33
C ALA A 88 5.99 -10.70 -10.17
N TRP A 89 5.57 -9.96 -11.19
CA TRP A 89 4.28 -9.26 -11.19
C TRP A 89 3.10 -10.24 -11.18
N THR A 90 3.14 -11.28 -12.02
CA THR A 90 2.10 -12.31 -12.03
C THR A 90 1.97 -13.00 -10.68
N LYS A 91 3.10 -13.37 -10.05
CA LYS A 91 3.10 -13.96 -8.71
C LYS A 91 2.51 -13.00 -7.66
N TYR A 92 2.87 -11.72 -7.72
CA TYR A 92 2.29 -10.70 -6.84
C TYR A 92 0.76 -10.61 -7.00
N LEU A 93 0.26 -10.60 -8.24
CA LEU A 93 -1.18 -10.58 -8.53
C LEU A 93 -1.90 -11.84 -8.02
N ASP A 94 -1.27 -13.01 -8.10
CA ASP A 94 -1.89 -14.26 -7.68
C ASP A 94 -1.87 -14.47 -6.16
N GLU A 95 -0.77 -14.09 -5.50
CA GLU A 95 -0.52 -14.49 -4.11
C GLU A 95 -0.71 -13.35 -3.09
N VAL A 96 -0.40 -12.11 -3.48
CA VAL A 96 -0.29 -10.98 -2.54
C VAL A 96 -1.46 -10.03 -2.69
N ALA A 97 -1.70 -9.51 -3.89
CA ALA A 97 -2.73 -8.52 -4.16
C ALA A 97 -4.12 -8.89 -3.60
N PRO A 98 -4.66 -10.11 -3.85
CA PRO A 98 -6.00 -10.47 -3.36
C PRO A 98 -6.05 -10.59 -1.84
N ARG A 99 -5.00 -11.13 -1.21
CA ARG A 99 -4.92 -11.30 0.26
C ARG A 99 -4.75 -9.96 0.96
N LEU A 100 -3.90 -9.09 0.39
CA LEU A 100 -3.69 -7.74 0.87
C LEU A 100 -5.00 -6.94 0.77
N LYS A 101 -5.74 -7.05 -0.34
CA LYS A 101 -7.05 -6.39 -0.51
C LYS A 101 -8.06 -6.80 0.57
N SER A 102 -8.19 -8.10 0.85
CA SER A 102 -9.07 -8.61 1.92
C SER A 102 -8.60 -8.14 3.30
N THR A 103 -7.29 -8.11 3.53
CA THR A 103 -6.70 -7.69 4.81
C THR A 103 -6.83 -6.18 5.03
N SER A 104 -6.66 -5.36 3.98
CA SER A 104 -6.92 -3.92 4.04
C SER A 104 -8.36 -3.63 4.44
N PHE A 105 -9.34 -4.40 3.92
CA PHE A 105 -10.73 -4.27 4.35
C PHE A 105 -10.92 -4.58 5.84
N GLN A 106 -10.27 -5.62 6.36
CA GLN A 106 -10.30 -5.93 7.80
C GLN A 106 -9.66 -4.81 8.63
N MET A 107 -8.54 -4.26 8.15
CA MET A 107 -7.85 -3.13 8.78
C MET A 107 -8.71 -1.87 8.80
N ASP A 108 -9.42 -1.58 7.71
CA ASP A 108 -10.34 -0.44 7.64
C ASP A 108 -11.49 -0.58 8.63
N ARG A 109 -12.09 -1.77 8.72
CA ARG A 109 -13.11 -2.05 9.75
C ARG A 109 -12.57 -1.85 11.15
N ARG A 110 -11.39 -2.41 11.44
CA ARG A 110 -10.72 -2.24 12.74
C ARG A 110 -10.47 -0.77 13.04
N GLN A 111 -9.97 -0.01 12.07
CA GLN A 111 -9.71 1.43 12.24
C GLN A 111 -10.98 2.21 12.55
N CYS A 112 -12.10 1.94 11.85
CA CYS A 112 -13.38 2.57 12.16
C CYS A 112 -13.90 2.21 13.56
N GLU A 113 -13.80 0.94 13.96
CA GLU A 113 -14.15 0.50 15.32
C GLU A 113 -13.30 1.21 16.38
N LEU A 114 -12.00 1.39 16.12
CA LEU A 114 -11.09 2.09 17.03
C LEU A 114 -11.40 3.59 17.11
N PHE A 115 -11.74 4.24 15.99
CA PHE A 115 -12.16 5.64 15.99
C PHE A 115 -13.40 5.87 16.87
N GLU A 116 -14.38 4.97 16.79
CA GLU A 116 -15.60 5.02 17.60
C GLU A 116 -15.30 4.74 19.08
N ARG A 117 -14.51 3.71 19.39
CA ARG A 117 -14.23 3.30 20.77
C ARG A 117 -13.38 4.29 21.55
N VAL A 118 -12.38 4.90 20.90
CA VAL A 118 -11.34 5.72 21.55
C VAL A 118 -11.65 7.22 21.46
N GLY A 119 -12.74 7.62 20.80
CA GLY A 119 -13.17 9.02 20.71
C GLY A 119 -12.30 9.86 19.78
N LEU A 120 -11.81 9.25 18.69
CA LEU A 120 -11.13 9.95 17.59
C LEU A 120 -12.03 10.16 16.37
N GLY A 121 -13.25 9.62 16.39
CA GLY A 121 -14.22 9.75 15.31
C GLY A 121 -14.75 11.17 15.12
N SER A 122 -15.36 11.38 13.96
CA SER A 122 -15.98 12.60 13.47
C SER A 122 -17.38 12.80 14.02
N ASP A 123 -17.83 11.91 14.93
CA ASP A 123 -19.14 12.02 15.57
C ASP A 123 -19.20 13.34 16.35
N PRO A 124 -20.03 14.31 15.92
CA PRO A 124 -20.16 15.60 16.59
C PRO A 124 -20.60 15.46 18.06
N ALA A 125 -21.22 14.33 18.42
CA ALA A 125 -21.67 14.04 19.78
C ALA A 125 -20.54 13.58 20.72
N GLN A 126 -19.42 13.06 20.19
CA GLN A 126 -18.37 12.43 21.01
C GLN A 126 -17.06 13.22 21.09
N MET A 127 -16.70 14.03 20.08
CA MET A 127 -15.74 15.15 20.08
C MET A 127 -15.21 15.37 18.65
N PRO A 128 -15.35 16.55 18.02
CA PRO A 128 -14.80 16.77 16.69
C PRO A 128 -13.27 16.80 16.75
N ASN A 129 -12.60 15.80 16.19
CA ASN A 129 -11.17 15.90 15.90
C ASN A 129 -10.95 16.15 14.40
N GLU A 130 -10.85 17.42 14.03
CA GLU A 130 -10.60 17.85 12.64
C GLU A 130 -9.36 17.19 12.02
N ARG A 131 -8.35 16.82 12.83
CA ARG A 131 -7.11 16.20 12.35
C ARG A 131 -7.36 14.87 11.61
N TYR A 132 -8.30 14.06 12.08
CA TYR A 132 -8.54 12.70 11.54
C TYR A 132 -9.86 12.56 10.78
N ALA A 133 -10.69 13.61 10.75
CA ALA A 133 -12.02 13.55 10.14
C ALA A 133 -12.00 13.09 8.67
N LEU A 134 -11.02 13.56 7.88
CA LEU A 134 -10.87 13.14 6.49
C LEU A 134 -10.43 11.66 6.38
N LEU A 135 -9.51 11.24 7.24
CA LEU A 135 -9.01 9.86 7.26
C LEU A 135 -10.13 8.88 7.59
N GLU A 136 -10.91 9.16 8.64
CA GLU A 136 -12.06 8.33 8.98
C GLU A 136 -13.11 8.30 7.86
N LYS A 137 -13.48 9.45 7.31
CA LYS A 137 -14.45 9.53 6.21
C LYS A 137 -13.99 8.71 5.01
N ARG A 138 -12.70 8.76 4.67
CA ARG A 138 -12.11 7.93 3.62
C ARG A 138 -12.22 6.44 3.99
N THR A 139 -11.81 6.08 5.20
CA THR A 139 -11.82 4.68 5.69
C THR A 139 -13.22 4.07 5.63
N ARG A 140 -14.25 4.80 6.09
CA ARG A 140 -15.65 4.34 6.01
C ARG A 140 -16.10 4.09 4.57
N ARG A 141 -15.69 4.95 3.64
CA ARG A 141 -16.00 4.78 2.21
C ARG A 141 -15.32 3.56 1.61
N GLU A 142 -14.07 3.26 1.97
CA GLU A 142 -13.40 2.04 1.50
C GLU A 142 -14.19 0.78 1.94
N ILE A 143 -14.68 0.75 3.18
CA ILE A 143 -15.56 -0.32 3.69
C ILE A 143 -16.85 -0.42 2.86
N GLU A 144 -17.53 0.72 2.60
CA GLU A 144 -18.78 0.76 1.84
C GLU A 144 -18.61 0.30 0.38
N LEU A 145 -17.46 0.57 -0.23
CA LEU A 145 -17.13 0.24 -1.61
C LEU A 145 -16.62 -1.19 -1.78
N PHE A 146 -16.04 -1.78 -0.74
CA PHE A 146 -15.48 -3.12 -0.81
C PHE A 146 -16.54 -4.17 -1.13
N ARG A 147 -16.26 -5.01 -2.13
CA ARG A 147 -17.04 -6.20 -2.48
C ARG A 147 -16.07 -7.35 -2.64
N GLU A 148 -16.32 -8.46 -1.95
CA GLU A 148 -15.42 -9.63 -1.98
C GLU A 148 -15.37 -10.23 -3.39
N GLU A 149 -16.49 -10.19 -4.11
CA GLU A 149 -16.62 -10.66 -5.48
C GLU A 149 -15.73 -9.87 -6.47
N ASN A 150 -15.36 -8.63 -6.14
CA ASN A 150 -14.49 -7.81 -6.97
C ASN A 150 -13.02 -8.23 -6.86
N VAL A 151 -12.60 -8.89 -5.78
CA VAL A 151 -11.19 -9.28 -5.56
C VAL A 151 -10.64 -10.16 -6.70
N PRO A 152 -11.30 -11.27 -7.10
CA PRO A 152 -10.84 -12.05 -8.25
C PRO A 152 -10.97 -11.29 -9.57
N ILE A 153 -11.98 -10.43 -9.71
CA ILE A 153 -12.20 -9.63 -10.94
C ILE A 153 -11.05 -8.63 -11.14
N GLU A 154 -10.68 -7.90 -10.10
CA GLU A 154 -9.54 -6.95 -10.11
C GLU A 154 -8.23 -7.68 -10.45
N THR A 155 -8.05 -8.89 -9.94
CA THR A 155 -6.87 -9.71 -10.23
C THR A 155 -6.80 -10.10 -11.71
N GLU A 156 -7.92 -10.56 -12.28
CA GLU A 156 -7.98 -10.92 -13.70
C GLU A 156 -7.87 -9.70 -14.61
N LEU A 157 -8.43 -8.55 -14.22
CA LEU A 157 -8.24 -7.28 -14.93
C LEU A 157 -6.76 -6.90 -14.98
N ALA A 158 -6.05 -6.96 -13.86
CA ALA A 158 -4.62 -6.63 -13.83
C ALA A 158 -3.76 -7.58 -14.68
N LYS A 159 -4.16 -8.86 -14.83
CA LYS A 159 -3.52 -9.80 -15.76
C LYS A 159 -3.82 -9.47 -17.22
N LEU A 160 -5.03 -9.01 -17.51
CA LEU A 160 -5.40 -8.54 -18.85
C LEU A 160 -4.63 -7.27 -19.22
N ASP A 161 -4.47 -6.34 -18.28
CA ASP A 161 -3.64 -5.15 -18.45
C ASP A 161 -2.19 -5.53 -18.75
N GLN A 162 -1.61 -6.48 -18.01
CA GLN A 162 -0.26 -7.00 -18.29
C GLN A 162 -0.15 -7.58 -19.72
N LYS A 163 -1.15 -8.33 -20.18
CA LYS A 163 -1.17 -8.87 -21.55
C LYS A 163 -1.27 -7.76 -22.59
N TYR A 164 -2.10 -6.76 -22.34
CA TYR A 164 -2.24 -5.60 -23.20
C TYR A 164 -0.91 -4.86 -23.33
N ASP A 165 -0.25 -4.56 -22.20
CA ASP A 165 1.05 -3.89 -22.14
C ASP A 165 2.13 -4.65 -22.91
N ALA A 166 2.17 -5.99 -22.79
CA ALA A 166 3.09 -6.83 -23.55
C ALA A 166 2.83 -6.75 -25.07
N ILE A 167 1.56 -6.78 -25.49
CA ILE A 167 1.19 -6.70 -26.90
C ILE A 167 1.59 -5.34 -27.50
N ILE A 168 1.25 -4.24 -26.84
CA ILE A 168 1.59 -2.89 -27.35
C ILE A 168 3.09 -2.61 -27.28
N GLY A 169 3.78 -3.13 -26.26
CA GLY A 169 5.23 -2.97 -26.10
C GLY A 169 6.04 -3.70 -27.18
N ALA A 170 5.51 -4.81 -27.71
CA ALA A 170 6.15 -5.57 -28.79
C ALA A 170 5.86 -5.03 -30.20
N MET A 171 5.04 -3.97 -30.34
CA MET A 171 4.69 -3.42 -31.65
C MET A 171 5.89 -2.70 -32.28
N MET A 172 6.35 -3.23 -33.41
CA MET A 172 7.42 -2.67 -34.23
C MET A 172 6.88 -2.23 -35.59
N VAL A 173 7.36 -1.07 -36.07
CA VAL A 173 7.03 -0.53 -37.39
C VAL A 173 8.34 -0.19 -38.12
N ASN A 174 8.40 -0.47 -39.42
CA ASN A 174 9.51 -0.03 -40.25
C ASN A 174 9.29 1.43 -40.66
N PHE A 175 10.13 2.33 -40.17
CA PHE A 175 10.05 3.78 -40.40
C PHE A 175 11.45 4.36 -40.60
N ASP A 176 11.62 5.20 -41.63
CA ASP A 176 12.92 5.75 -42.05
C ASP A 176 14.03 4.70 -42.24
N GLY A 177 13.66 3.49 -42.69
CA GLY A 177 14.60 2.40 -42.97
C GLY A 177 15.10 1.65 -41.74
N ALA A 178 14.54 1.89 -40.55
CA ALA A 178 14.85 1.16 -39.32
C ALA A 178 13.57 0.61 -38.66
N GLU A 179 13.70 -0.48 -37.90
CA GLU A 179 12.63 -0.92 -37.01
C GLU A 179 12.56 0.01 -35.78
N ARG A 180 11.37 0.55 -35.53
CA ARG A 180 11.08 1.47 -34.44
C ARG A 180 9.87 0.98 -33.65
N THR A 181 9.89 1.19 -32.34
CA THR A 181 8.70 1.03 -31.50
C THR A 181 7.73 2.19 -31.73
N ILE A 182 6.44 2.03 -31.39
CA ILE A 182 5.44 3.12 -31.53
C ILE A 182 5.88 4.46 -30.88
N PRO A 183 6.48 4.50 -29.67
CA PRO A 183 6.95 5.76 -29.07
C PRO A 183 8.15 6.43 -29.78
N GLN A 184 8.79 5.75 -30.73
CA GLN A 184 9.96 6.23 -31.48
C GLN A 184 9.62 6.73 -32.89
N LEU A 185 8.34 6.67 -33.28
CA LEU A 185 7.81 7.26 -34.52
C LEU A 185 7.62 8.77 -34.36
#